data_AF-A0A7Z7LKD1-F1
#
_entry.id   AF-A0A7Z7LKD1-F1
#
_cell.length_a   1.000
_cell.length_b   1.000
_cell.length_c   1.000
_cell.angle_alpha   90.00
_cell.angle_beta   90.00
_cell.angle_gamma   90.00
#
_symmetry.space_group_name_H-M   'P 1'
#
loop_
_entity.id
_entity.type
_entity.pdbx_description
1 polymer ?
#
loop_
_entity_poly.entity_id
_entity_poly.type
_entity_poly.pdbx_seq_one_letter_code
_entity_poly.pdbx_strand_id
1 'polypeptide(L)'
;MDHRFVGLPKDARGKTAKTYLYAANRKTRKRQVLWGDWLQVTSEQADGWLEVLWSPTGTNPETLYIPKDHTTDERPLEIVFLDVGQGDGAVLIAPEENLGEAVVVIDAGVSEHMYEFLLQRFRSYNTSFKFRAAIITHPDIDHYGGFEPIFAWRNFGFETVYQNGLVERVGGEKFDKLGGKVKDAATGISYVGDLALSRADMERHFGTVAANERQAFAQTMKHALDNPNIGDFAMLSARHGTQEDGRGWLPGFAPSNQRGFSIEVLGPVPEPDAAGKDRLRVLGDYGETKNGHSVILRLHYGDFKILFGGDLNEKAEKYLLCHYGGEAKFPKIGTLAYEAMIAKASTRLRSDLMKVCHHGSEKVTDAFLDAVNPAAFVISSGDEEGHIHPRPDLLGRLGKRGRGDAPVILSTELQRSVREAEDEKLVQSLQTAVLKLHDKPDKTLRDKIINDIWTLGRSNVTVYGTVYVKTNGKRLIAAFRIETGSEIEKWFTFEYALNAAGELIRVE
;
A
#
# COMPACT_ATOMS: atom_id res chain seq x y z
N MET A 1 15.02 -28.00 1.02
CA MET A 1 15.20 -27.26 -0.25
C MET A 1 15.68 -25.89 0.16
N ASP A 2 16.84 -25.51 -0.34
CA ASP A 2 17.37 -24.18 -0.06
C ASP A 2 16.60 -23.16 -0.90
N HIS A 3 16.35 -22.00 -0.33
CA HIS A 3 15.75 -20.89 -1.05
C HIS A 3 16.76 -19.76 -1.11
N ARG A 4 16.66 -18.94 -2.15
CA ARG A 4 17.42 -17.71 -2.30
C ARG A 4 16.53 -16.61 -2.86
N PHE A 5 17.01 -15.38 -2.83
CA PHE A 5 16.37 -14.27 -3.50
C PHE A 5 17.19 -13.81 -4.70
N VAL A 6 16.52 -13.28 -5.71
CA VAL A 6 17.19 -12.58 -6.80
C VAL A 6 17.95 -11.39 -6.23
N GLY A 7 19.25 -11.27 -6.55
CA GLY A 7 20.10 -10.17 -6.15
C GLY A 7 19.95 -8.95 -7.07
N LEU A 8 20.73 -7.91 -6.78
CA LEU A 8 20.79 -6.68 -7.59
C LEU A 8 22.23 -6.46 -8.11
N PRO A 9 22.75 -7.36 -8.97
CA PRO A 9 24.15 -7.36 -9.41
C PRO A 9 24.48 -6.11 -10.24
N LYS A 10 25.77 -5.79 -10.33
CA LYS A 10 26.28 -4.73 -11.20
C LYS A 10 26.93 -5.34 -12.46
N ASP A 11 26.74 -4.70 -13.60
CA ASP A 11 27.41 -5.04 -14.85
C ASP A 11 28.89 -4.59 -14.83
N ALA A 12 29.65 -4.92 -15.88
CA ALA A 12 31.07 -4.56 -15.99
C ALA A 12 31.35 -3.04 -15.98
N ARG A 13 30.31 -2.20 -16.14
CA ARG A 13 30.38 -0.74 -16.09
C ARG A 13 29.91 -0.19 -14.74
N GLY A 14 29.61 -1.06 -13.76
CA GLY A 14 29.10 -0.68 -12.44
C GLY A 14 27.62 -0.31 -12.42
N LYS A 15 26.89 -0.52 -13.51
CA LYS A 15 25.45 -0.24 -13.66
C LYS A 15 24.63 -1.43 -13.18
N THR A 16 23.39 -1.24 -12.73
CA THR A 16 22.59 -2.40 -12.31
C THR A 16 22.27 -3.29 -13.49
N ALA A 17 22.63 -4.57 -13.36
CA ALA A 17 22.35 -5.55 -14.39
C ALA A 17 20.92 -6.07 -14.25
N LYS A 18 20.20 -6.16 -15.38
CA LYS A 18 18.93 -6.90 -15.44
C LYS A 18 19.21 -8.38 -15.17
N THR A 19 18.41 -8.99 -14.31
CA THR A 19 18.58 -10.40 -13.93
C THR A 19 17.58 -11.29 -14.66
N TYR A 20 18.03 -12.47 -15.05
CA TYR A 20 17.25 -13.42 -15.85
C TYR A 20 17.37 -14.84 -15.31
N LEU A 21 16.31 -15.62 -15.54
CA LEU A 21 16.34 -17.07 -15.53
C LEU A 21 16.60 -17.58 -16.95
N TYR A 22 17.38 -18.65 -17.06
CA TYR A 22 17.89 -19.21 -18.30
C TYR A 22 17.46 -20.65 -18.50
N ALA A 23 17.42 -21.08 -19.76
CA ALA A 23 17.27 -22.50 -20.11
C ALA A 23 18.53 -23.30 -19.75
N ALA A 24 18.44 -24.63 -19.85
CA ALA A 24 19.55 -25.55 -19.61
C ALA A 24 20.78 -25.35 -20.52
N ASN A 25 20.77 -24.49 -21.54
CA ASN A 25 21.99 -24.15 -22.27
C ASN A 25 22.77 -22.97 -21.65
N ARG A 26 22.25 -22.37 -20.57
CA ARG A 26 22.82 -21.20 -19.84
C ARG A 26 22.99 -19.95 -20.71
N LYS A 27 22.39 -19.94 -21.91
CA LYS A 27 22.50 -18.86 -22.91
C LYS A 27 21.14 -18.24 -23.23
N THR A 28 20.12 -19.08 -23.40
CA THR A 28 18.77 -18.64 -23.73
C THR A 28 18.09 -18.08 -22.49
N ARG A 29 17.86 -16.77 -22.47
CA ARG A 29 17.02 -16.11 -21.47
C ARG A 29 15.58 -16.59 -21.61
N LYS A 30 14.95 -16.90 -20.50
CA LYS A 30 13.58 -17.39 -20.43
C LYS A 30 12.66 -16.42 -19.73
N ARG A 31 13.13 -15.82 -18.63
CA ARG A 31 12.34 -14.89 -17.81
C ARG A 31 13.22 -13.79 -17.23
N GLN A 32 12.74 -12.55 -17.20
CA GLN A 32 13.33 -11.48 -16.41
C GLN A 32 12.72 -11.52 -15.00
N VAL A 33 13.58 -11.47 -14.00
CA VAL A 33 13.20 -11.49 -12.58
C VAL A 33 13.64 -10.19 -11.90
N LEU A 34 12.94 -9.81 -10.84
CA LEU A 34 13.16 -8.56 -10.11
C LEU A 34 13.90 -8.84 -8.80
N TRP A 35 14.65 -7.86 -8.30
CA TRP A 35 15.34 -7.95 -7.01
C TRP A 35 14.40 -8.39 -5.88
N GLY A 36 14.83 -9.34 -5.06
CA GLY A 36 14.03 -9.90 -3.97
C GLY A 36 12.98 -10.92 -4.40
N ASP A 37 12.86 -11.27 -5.68
CA ASP A 37 12.00 -12.39 -6.10
C ASP A 37 12.53 -13.69 -5.48
N TRP A 38 11.64 -14.47 -4.86
CA TRP A 38 11.97 -15.72 -4.21
C TRP A 38 12.25 -16.83 -5.25
N LEU A 39 13.30 -17.61 -5.01
CA LEU A 39 13.76 -18.70 -5.87
C LEU A 39 13.83 -20.00 -5.09
N GLN A 40 13.13 -21.03 -5.58
CA GLN A 40 13.29 -22.40 -5.08
C GLN A 40 14.54 -23.02 -5.70
N VAL A 41 15.64 -23.10 -4.95
CA VAL A 41 16.88 -23.71 -5.44
C VAL A 41 16.79 -25.23 -5.25
N THR A 42 16.95 -25.97 -6.34
CA THR A 42 16.94 -27.44 -6.32
C THR A 42 18.34 -28.00 -6.19
N SER A 43 19.34 -27.37 -6.82
CA SER A 43 20.74 -27.76 -6.71
C SER A 43 21.70 -26.65 -7.18
N GLU A 44 22.90 -26.62 -6.61
CA GLU A 44 24.03 -25.83 -7.11
C GLU A 44 24.84 -26.67 -8.11
N GLN A 45 25.14 -26.08 -9.26
CA GLN A 45 25.89 -26.70 -10.35
C GLN A 45 27.39 -26.38 -10.22
N ALA A 46 28.25 -27.29 -10.70
CA ALA A 46 29.70 -27.13 -10.62
C ALA A 46 30.25 -25.92 -11.41
N ASP A 47 29.45 -25.35 -12.31
CA ASP A 47 29.78 -24.18 -13.14
C ASP A 47 29.38 -22.84 -12.50
N GLY A 48 28.95 -22.84 -11.22
CA GLY A 48 28.56 -21.63 -10.49
C GLY A 48 27.13 -21.16 -10.77
N TRP A 49 26.31 -21.99 -11.40
CA TRP A 49 24.89 -21.74 -11.61
C TRP A 49 24.04 -22.44 -10.56
N LEU A 50 22.89 -21.85 -10.26
CA LEU A 50 21.85 -22.47 -9.47
C LEU A 50 20.76 -23.00 -10.40
N GLU A 51 20.34 -24.23 -10.17
CA GLU A 51 19.12 -24.78 -10.73
C GLU A 51 17.95 -24.37 -9.84
N VAL A 52 16.90 -23.83 -10.46
CA VAL A 52 15.70 -23.36 -9.78
C VAL A 52 14.44 -23.99 -10.37
N LEU A 53 13.51 -24.34 -9.51
CA LEU A 53 12.18 -24.79 -9.93
C LEU A 53 11.22 -23.60 -9.95
N TRP A 54 10.83 -23.17 -11.15
CA TRP A 54 9.86 -22.09 -11.33
C TRP A 54 8.44 -22.61 -11.25
N SER A 55 7.54 -21.85 -10.61
CA SER A 55 6.13 -22.17 -10.46
C SER A 55 5.88 -23.61 -9.92
N PRO A 56 6.50 -23.98 -8.79
CA PRO A 56 6.49 -25.35 -8.26
C PRO A 56 5.07 -25.84 -7.93
N THR A 57 4.18 -24.93 -7.53
CA THR A 57 2.77 -25.20 -7.21
C THR A 57 1.82 -24.78 -8.34
N GLY A 58 2.34 -24.36 -9.49
CA GLY A 58 1.56 -23.93 -10.64
C GLY A 58 1.23 -25.08 -11.59
N THR A 59 0.51 -24.76 -12.67
CA THR A 59 0.10 -25.75 -13.68
C THR A 59 1.24 -26.21 -14.58
N ASN A 60 2.29 -25.40 -14.74
CA ASN A 60 3.47 -25.70 -15.56
C ASN A 60 4.78 -25.40 -14.79
N PRO A 61 5.22 -26.27 -13.87
CA PRO A 61 6.53 -26.16 -13.27
C PRO A 61 7.63 -26.25 -14.34
N GLU A 62 8.66 -25.41 -14.25
CA GLU A 62 9.75 -25.34 -15.24
C GLU A 62 11.10 -25.27 -14.52
N THR A 63 12.04 -26.15 -14.88
CA THR A 63 13.43 -26.08 -14.38
C THR A 63 14.21 -25.03 -15.18
N LEU A 64 14.73 -24.03 -14.47
CA LEU A 64 15.49 -22.92 -15.03
C LEU A 64 16.80 -22.72 -14.27
N TYR A 65 17.68 -21.85 -14.78
CA TYR A 65 19.01 -21.63 -14.22
C TYR A 65 19.30 -20.15 -14.02
N ILE A 66 20.04 -19.79 -12.96
CA ILE A 66 20.49 -18.43 -12.67
C ILE A 66 21.94 -18.45 -12.16
N PRO A 67 22.80 -17.45 -12.50
CA PRO A 67 24.13 -17.36 -11.90
C PRO A 67 24.04 -17.20 -10.38
N LYS A 68 24.87 -17.91 -9.61
CA LYS A 68 24.83 -17.86 -8.15
C LYS A 68 25.12 -16.45 -7.60
N ASP A 69 26.00 -15.71 -8.26
CA ASP A 69 26.36 -14.33 -7.92
C ASP A 69 25.28 -13.30 -8.27
N HIS A 70 24.26 -13.69 -9.06
CA HIS A 70 23.06 -12.90 -9.30
C HIS A 70 21.96 -13.16 -8.26
N THR A 71 22.26 -13.93 -7.20
CA THR A 71 21.35 -14.23 -6.09
C THR A 71 21.93 -13.76 -4.76
N THR A 72 21.08 -13.63 -3.77
CA THR A 72 21.40 -13.19 -2.41
C THR A 72 20.59 -14.02 -1.42
N ASP A 73 21.10 -14.13 -0.20
CA ASP A 73 20.35 -14.74 0.91
C ASP A 73 19.46 -13.68 1.60
N GLU A 74 19.85 -12.41 1.52
CA GLU A 74 19.08 -11.30 2.09
C GLU A 74 17.86 -10.92 1.24
N ARG A 75 16.68 -10.93 1.85
CA ARG A 75 15.46 -10.38 1.27
C ARG A 75 15.41 -8.86 1.42
N PRO A 76 15.13 -8.07 0.37
CA PRO A 76 14.82 -6.66 0.56
C PRO A 76 13.42 -6.49 1.17
N LEU A 77 13.23 -5.42 1.94
CA LEU A 77 11.91 -4.94 2.29
C LEU A 77 11.18 -4.58 1.00
N GLU A 78 9.95 -5.06 0.84
CA GLU A 78 9.13 -4.86 -0.36
C GLU A 78 7.85 -4.11 0.01
N ILE A 79 7.52 -3.06 -0.73
CA ILE A 79 6.24 -2.37 -0.67
C ILE A 79 5.64 -2.44 -2.07
N VAL A 80 4.45 -3.02 -2.16
CA VAL A 80 3.69 -3.13 -3.40
C VAL A 80 2.53 -2.17 -3.32
N PHE A 81 2.60 -1.04 -4.04
CA PHE A 81 1.46 -0.16 -4.26
C PHE A 81 0.64 -0.73 -5.40
N LEU A 82 -0.48 -1.35 -5.03
CA LEU A 82 -1.33 -2.08 -5.94
C LEU A 82 -2.24 -1.10 -6.69
N ASP A 83 -2.45 -1.35 -7.97
CA ASP A 83 -3.54 -0.74 -8.69
C ASP A 83 -4.86 -1.41 -8.26
N VAL A 84 -5.55 -0.77 -7.32
CA VAL A 84 -6.80 -1.28 -6.75
C VAL A 84 -8.04 -0.77 -7.49
N GLY A 85 -7.86 -0.21 -8.69
CA GLY A 85 -8.94 0.34 -9.49
C GLY A 85 -9.33 1.74 -9.04
N GLN A 86 -9.81 1.89 -7.81
CA GLN A 86 -10.02 3.21 -7.20
C GLN A 86 -9.55 3.21 -5.75
N GLY A 87 -8.87 4.30 -5.37
CA GLY A 87 -8.37 4.54 -4.03
C GLY A 87 -6.93 4.08 -3.77
N ASP A 88 -6.67 3.72 -2.53
CA ASP A 88 -5.35 3.30 -2.04
C ASP A 88 -5.30 1.82 -1.68
N GLY A 89 -4.16 1.18 -1.98
CA GLY A 89 -3.88 -0.18 -1.54
C GLY A 89 -2.40 -0.48 -1.61
N ALA A 90 -1.83 -0.90 -0.49
CA ALA A 90 -0.43 -1.28 -0.42
C ALA A 90 -0.21 -2.54 0.42
N VAL A 91 0.78 -3.35 0.03
CA VAL A 91 1.25 -4.49 0.80
C VAL A 91 2.72 -4.29 1.13
N LEU A 92 3.04 -4.23 2.42
CA LEU A 92 4.40 -4.21 2.93
C LEU A 92 4.80 -5.62 3.36
N ILE A 93 5.97 -6.08 2.91
CA ILE A 93 6.58 -7.35 3.29
C ILE A 93 7.94 -7.04 3.90
N ALA A 94 8.08 -7.36 5.20
CA ALA A 94 9.32 -7.18 5.94
C ALA A 94 10.46 -8.03 5.35
N PRO A 95 11.72 -7.60 5.52
CA PRO A 95 12.92 -8.29 5.00
C PRO A 95 13.31 -9.54 5.80
N GLU A 96 12.55 -9.91 6.83
CA GLU A 96 12.82 -11.07 7.67
C GLU A 96 12.69 -12.37 6.88
N GLU A 97 13.43 -13.41 7.28
CA GLU A 97 13.40 -14.72 6.61
C GLU A 97 12.48 -15.72 7.35
N ASN A 98 12.13 -16.81 6.66
CA ASN A 98 11.60 -18.06 7.24
C ASN A 98 10.30 -17.94 8.06
N LEU A 99 9.17 -17.64 7.40
CA LEU A 99 7.79 -17.65 7.94
C LEU A 99 7.52 -16.73 9.16
N GLY A 100 8.53 -16.00 9.63
CA GLY A 100 8.39 -14.86 10.55
C GLY A 100 8.18 -13.53 9.84
N GLU A 101 8.07 -13.54 8.49
CA GLU A 101 7.90 -12.32 7.68
C GLU A 101 6.63 -11.58 8.10
N ALA A 102 6.80 -10.38 8.66
CA ALA A 102 5.67 -9.51 8.92
C ALA A 102 5.13 -8.95 7.61
N VAL A 103 3.95 -9.41 7.19
CA VAL A 103 3.21 -8.85 6.06
C VAL A 103 2.09 -7.95 6.57
N VAL A 104 2.09 -6.69 6.12
CA VAL A 104 1.11 -5.66 6.50
C VAL A 104 0.35 -5.22 5.26
N VAL A 105 -0.97 -5.22 5.32
CA VAL A 105 -1.85 -4.69 4.27
C VAL A 105 -2.33 -3.31 4.72
N ILE A 106 -2.12 -2.28 3.90
CA ILE A 106 -2.47 -0.88 4.18
C ILE A 106 -3.46 -0.45 3.12
N ASP A 107 -4.71 -0.27 3.51
CA ASP A 107 -5.86 -0.07 2.63
C ASP A 107 -6.01 -1.19 1.56
N ALA A 108 -7.13 -1.20 0.86
CA ALA A 108 -7.51 -2.29 -0.04
C ALA A 108 -8.32 -1.85 -1.27
N GLY A 109 -8.48 -0.54 -1.50
CA GLY A 109 -9.32 -0.02 -2.59
C GLY A 109 -10.81 -0.24 -2.37
N VAL A 110 -11.60 -0.02 -3.42
CA VAL A 110 -13.06 -0.25 -3.44
C VAL A 110 -13.41 -1.73 -3.64
N SER A 111 -12.70 -2.43 -4.53
CA SER A 111 -13.12 -3.71 -5.11
C SER A 111 -12.23 -4.89 -4.72
N GLU A 112 -12.38 -6.03 -5.38
CA GLU A 112 -11.69 -7.28 -5.05
C GLU A 112 -10.21 -7.35 -5.49
N HIS A 113 -9.65 -6.31 -6.13
CA HIS A 113 -8.29 -6.37 -6.68
C HIS A 113 -7.23 -6.70 -5.61
N MET A 114 -7.34 -6.12 -4.41
CA MET A 114 -6.44 -6.46 -3.29
C MET A 114 -6.62 -7.92 -2.87
N TYR A 115 -7.86 -8.40 -2.76
CA TYR A 115 -8.17 -9.79 -2.45
C TYR A 115 -7.54 -10.74 -3.47
N GLU A 116 -7.72 -10.49 -4.76
CA GLU A 116 -7.15 -11.31 -5.84
C GLU A 116 -5.62 -11.31 -5.81
N PHE A 117 -5.00 -10.13 -5.61
CA PHE A 117 -3.55 -10.03 -5.48
C PHE A 117 -3.02 -10.87 -4.32
N LEU A 118 -3.62 -10.73 -3.12
CA LEU A 118 -3.22 -11.51 -1.95
C LEU A 118 -3.43 -13.00 -2.20
N LEU A 119 -4.59 -13.38 -2.77
CA LEU A 119 -4.92 -14.77 -3.09
C LEU A 119 -3.88 -15.39 -4.01
N GLN A 120 -3.45 -14.69 -5.06
CA GLN A 120 -2.45 -15.19 -6.01
C GLN A 120 -1.04 -15.18 -5.41
N ARG A 121 -0.64 -14.08 -4.75
CA ARG A 121 0.72 -13.90 -4.20
C ARG A 121 1.02 -14.87 -3.07
N PHE A 122 0.02 -15.16 -2.23
CA PHE A 122 0.18 -16.02 -1.06
C PHE A 122 -0.46 -17.41 -1.23
N ARG A 123 -0.98 -17.74 -2.42
CA ARG A 123 -1.61 -19.03 -2.73
C ARG A 123 -0.78 -20.25 -2.35
N SER A 124 0.53 -20.15 -2.54
CA SER A 124 1.47 -21.24 -2.35
C SER A 124 1.75 -21.55 -0.87
N TYR A 125 1.35 -20.67 0.07
CA TYR A 125 1.60 -20.83 1.51
C TYR A 125 0.55 -21.67 2.25
N ASN A 126 -0.06 -22.66 1.57
CA ASN A 126 -1.11 -23.52 2.11
C ASN A 126 -2.46 -22.79 2.34
N THR A 127 -3.49 -23.55 2.72
CA THR A 127 -4.91 -23.13 2.79
C THR A 127 -5.22 -21.98 3.75
N SER A 128 -4.25 -21.43 4.50
CA SER A 128 -4.45 -20.23 5.31
C SER A 128 -3.16 -19.41 5.44
N PHE A 129 -3.30 -18.09 5.51
CA PHE A 129 -2.19 -17.16 5.75
C PHE A 129 -2.58 -16.12 6.80
N LYS A 130 -1.69 -15.90 7.76
CA LYS A 130 -1.88 -14.94 8.86
C LYS A 130 -0.97 -13.73 8.65
N PHE A 131 -1.57 -12.61 8.29
CA PHE A 131 -0.90 -11.31 8.16
C PHE A 131 -0.66 -10.68 9.53
N ARG A 132 0.40 -9.87 9.64
CA ARG A 132 0.72 -9.11 10.85
C ARG A 132 -0.33 -8.05 11.13
N ALA A 133 -0.77 -7.31 10.12
CA ALA A 133 -1.76 -6.26 10.30
C ALA A 133 -2.55 -5.96 9.02
N ALA A 134 -3.82 -5.62 9.19
CA ALA A 134 -4.57 -4.81 8.23
C ALA A 134 -4.64 -3.40 8.81
N ILE A 135 -4.35 -2.38 8.03
CA ILE A 135 -4.45 -0.98 8.43
C ILE A 135 -5.46 -0.31 7.50
N ILE A 136 -6.57 0.13 8.07
CA ILE A 136 -7.56 0.98 7.38
C ILE A 136 -7.23 2.41 7.78
N THR A 137 -6.73 3.20 6.83
CA THR A 137 -6.27 4.55 7.15
C THR A 137 -7.41 5.44 7.59
N HIS A 138 -8.59 5.32 6.97
CA HIS A 138 -9.83 6.02 7.33
C HIS A 138 -11.05 5.35 6.69
N PRO A 139 -12.30 5.65 7.13
CA PRO A 139 -13.48 4.92 6.68
C PRO A 139 -14.09 5.50 5.39
N ASP A 140 -13.27 5.68 4.34
CA ASP A 140 -13.75 5.89 2.96
C ASP A 140 -13.64 4.59 2.16
N ILE A 141 -14.65 4.34 1.31
CA ILE A 141 -14.86 3.02 0.70
C ILE A 141 -13.73 2.61 -0.24
N ASP A 142 -13.05 3.57 -0.83
CA ASP A 142 -11.86 3.42 -1.66
C ASP A 142 -10.58 3.16 -0.85
N HIS A 143 -10.67 3.09 0.47
CA HIS A 143 -9.60 2.61 1.35
C HIS A 143 -9.92 1.25 1.95
N TYR A 144 -11.16 1.00 2.36
CA TYR A 144 -11.50 -0.22 3.09
C TYR A 144 -12.31 -1.25 2.28
N GLY A 145 -12.94 -0.87 1.18
CA GLY A 145 -13.94 -1.67 0.46
C GLY A 145 -13.44 -3.05 0.08
N GLY A 146 -12.22 -3.14 -0.45
CA GLY A 146 -11.57 -4.39 -0.82
C GLY A 146 -11.23 -5.32 0.34
N PHE A 147 -11.31 -4.85 1.60
CA PHE A 147 -11.24 -5.73 2.76
C PHE A 147 -12.52 -6.56 2.96
N GLU A 148 -13.65 -6.20 2.36
CA GLU A 148 -14.90 -6.98 2.47
C GLU A 148 -14.70 -8.44 2.04
N PRO A 149 -14.24 -8.75 0.82
CA PRO A 149 -13.99 -10.14 0.42
C PRO A 149 -12.82 -10.77 1.18
N ILE A 150 -11.80 -9.98 1.58
CA ILE A 150 -10.66 -10.46 2.35
C ILE A 150 -11.11 -10.97 3.73
N PHE A 151 -11.93 -10.19 4.44
CA PHE A 151 -12.42 -10.53 5.77
C PHE A 151 -13.48 -11.63 5.73
N ALA A 152 -14.31 -11.67 4.68
CA ALA A 152 -15.26 -12.76 4.47
C ALA A 152 -14.55 -14.10 4.18
N TRP A 153 -13.38 -14.06 3.54
CA TRP A 153 -12.61 -15.25 3.22
C TRP A 153 -11.77 -15.75 4.41
N ARG A 154 -12.28 -16.79 5.09
CA ARG A 154 -11.70 -17.34 6.32
C ARG A 154 -10.32 -17.99 6.18
N ASN A 155 -9.73 -18.03 4.99
CA ASN A 155 -8.36 -18.53 4.82
C ASN A 155 -7.34 -17.41 5.09
N PHE A 156 -7.72 -16.15 4.96
CA PHE A 156 -6.91 -15.04 5.43
C PHE A 156 -7.25 -14.68 6.87
N GLY A 157 -6.20 -14.38 7.63
CA GLY A 157 -6.29 -13.89 8.99
C GLY A 157 -5.37 -12.71 9.21
N PHE A 158 -5.68 -11.89 10.21
CA PHE A 158 -4.86 -10.77 10.64
C PHE A 158 -4.61 -10.88 12.15
N GLU A 159 -3.40 -10.61 12.62
CA GLU A 159 -3.19 -10.52 14.07
C GLU A 159 -3.95 -9.33 14.64
N THR A 160 -3.91 -8.18 13.98
CA THR A 160 -4.70 -7.00 14.36
C THR A 160 -5.21 -6.24 13.13
N VAL A 161 -6.45 -5.76 13.21
CA VAL A 161 -7.00 -4.75 12.29
C VAL A 161 -6.91 -3.39 12.96
N TYR A 162 -6.10 -2.50 12.41
CA TYR A 162 -5.92 -1.14 12.88
C TYR A 162 -6.81 -0.17 12.09
N GLN A 163 -7.35 0.82 12.79
CA GLN A 163 -8.15 1.91 12.22
C GLN A 163 -7.85 3.24 12.93
N ASN A 164 -8.34 4.37 12.43
CA ASN A 164 -7.95 5.72 12.89
C ASN A 164 -8.79 6.29 14.05
N GLY A 165 -9.65 5.49 14.68
CA GLY A 165 -10.62 5.86 15.70
C GLY A 165 -11.97 6.31 15.15
N LEU A 166 -12.04 6.69 13.87
CA LEU A 166 -13.26 7.07 13.17
C LEU A 166 -13.79 5.84 12.44
N VAL A 167 -14.94 5.34 12.88
CA VAL A 167 -15.61 4.19 12.25
C VAL A 167 -17.00 4.63 11.83
N GLU A 168 -17.40 4.37 10.58
CA GLU A 168 -18.73 4.75 10.10
C GLU A 168 -19.78 3.78 10.63
N ARG A 169 -20.58 4.25 11.60
CA ARG A 169 -21.63 3.50 12.29
C ARG A 169 -22.94 3.48 11.52
N VAL A 170 -23.78 2.48 11.83
CA VAL A 170 -25.14 2.38 11.30
C VAL A 170 -26.03 3.48 11.91
N GLY A 171 -26.80 4.16 11.06
CA GLY A 171 -27.71 5.24 11.48
C GLY A 171 -27.01 6.60 11.68
N GLY A 172 -27.82 7.64 11.87
CA GLY A 172 -27.33 9.02 12.02
C GLY A 172 -26.93 9.71 10.71
N GLU A 173 -26.67 11.01 10.78
CA GLU A 173 -26.22 11.82 9.65
C GLU A 173 -24.83 12.38 9.88
N LYS A 174 -23.97 12.35 8.85
CA LYS A 174 -22.63 12.95 8.86
C LYS A 174 -21.86 12.56 10.15
N PHE A 175 -21.45 13.53 10.97
CA PHE A 175 -20.62 13.32 12.16
C PHE A 175 -21.22 12.36 13.19
N ASP A 176 -22.55 12.17 13.24
CA ASP A 176 -23.15 11.16 14.12
C ASP A 176 -22.64 9.76 13.80
N LYS A 177 -22.38 9.48 12.50
CA LYS A 177 -21.79 8.22 12.03
C LYS A 177 -20.38 8.00 12.55
N LEU A 178 -19.61 9.05 12.83
CA LEU A 178 -18.21 8.96 13.25
C LEU A 178 -18.00 9.06 14.76
N GLY A 179 -19.08 9.13 15.56
CA GLY A 179 -18.98 9.27 17.01
C GLY A 179 -19.40 10.64 17.57
N GLY A 180 -20.05 11.47 16.75
CA GLY A 180 -20.68 12.71 17.20
C GLY A 180 -19.71 13.87 17.44
N LYS A 181 -20.22 15.09 17.26
CA LYS A 181 -19.44 16.33 17.40
C LYS A 181 -19.60 16.91 18.81
N VAL A 182 -18.48 17.20 19.47
CA VAL A 182 -18.41 17.86 20.78
C VAL A 182 -17.62 19.16 20.64
N LYS A 183 -18.10 20.25 21.23
CA LYS A 183 -17.38 21.52 21.25
C LYS A 183 -16.71 21.70 22.60
N ASP A 184 -15.42 21.95 22.59
CA ASP A 184 -14.66 22.30 23.78
C ASP A 184 -15.05 23.70 24.24
N ALA A 185 -15.53 23.82 25.48
CA ALA A 185 -16.07 25.07 26.00
C ALA A 185 -14.98 26.14 26.23
N ALA A 186 -13.75 25.73 26.57
CA ALA A 186 -12.66 26.64 26.89
C ALA A 186 -12.03 27.25 25.64
N THR A 187 -11.81 26.42 24.62
CA THR A 187 -11.11 26.83 23.39
C THR A 187 -12.06 27.15 22.23
N GLY A 188 -13.32 26.71 22.31
CA GLY A 188 -14.30 26.79 21.24
C GLY A 188 -14.03 25.82 20.06
N ILE A 189 -12.99 25.01 20.13
CA ILE A 189 -12.63 24.04 19.10
C ILE A 189 -13.62 22.88 19.12
N SER A 190 -14.00 22.39 17.93
CA SER A 190 -14.87 21.22 17.81
C SER A 190 -14.06 19.95 17.59
N TYR A 191 -14.58 18.83 18.10
CA TYR A 191 -13.97 17.52 18.08
C TYR A 191 -15.00 16.43 17.74
N VAL A 192 -14.55 15.29 17.25
CA VAL A 192 -15.27 14.02 17.25
C VAL A 192 -14.91 13.30 18.56
N GLY A 193 -15.92 12.97 19.37
CA GLY A 193 -15.72 12.66 20.80
C GLY A 193 -15.89 11.19 21.22
N ASP A 194 -16.55 10.35 20.41
CA ASP A 194 -16.70 8.92 20.67
C ASP A 194 -15.87 8.11 19.66
N LEU A 195 -14.59 7.94 19.94
CA LEU A 195 -13.68 7.16 19.08
C LEU A 195 -13.79 5.67 19.40
N ALA A 196 -13.62 4.81 18.38
CA ALA A 196 -13.46 3.38 18.59
C ALA A 196 -11.98 3.08 18.88
N LEU A 197 -11.64 2.59 20.07
CA LEU A 197 -10.25 2.42 20.50
C LEU A 197 -9.80 0.96 20.50
N SER A 198 -10.75 0.03 20.62
CA SER A 198 -10.50 -1.38 20.93
C SER A 198 -11.46 -2.33 20.23
N ARG A 199 -11.17 -3.64 20.28
CA ARG A 199 -12.11 -4.70 19.90
C ARG A 199 -13.46 -4.57 20.60
N ALA A 200 -13.50 -4.22 21.88
CA ALA A 200 -14.76 -4.06 22.60
C ALA A 200 -15.63 -2.94 21.99
N ASP A 201 -15.02 -1.86 21.50
CA ASP A 201 -15.74 -0.81 20.77
C ASP A 201 -16.26 -1.31 19.42
N MET A 202 -15.44 -2.06 18.68
CA MET A 202 -15.86 -2.64 17.41
C MET A 202 -17.02 -3.61 17.61
N GLU A 203 -16.97 -4.47 18.63
CA GLU A 203 -18.07 -5.38 18.99
C GLU A 203 -19.33 -4.62 19.40
N ARG A 204 -19.19 -3.54 20.18
CA ARG A 204 -20.30 -2.67 20.57
C ARG A 204 -20.98 -2.03 19.35
N HIS A 205 -20.21 -1.64 18.33
CA HIS A 205 -20.75 -0.96 17.15
C HIS A 205 -21.25 -1.90 16.06
N PHE A 206 -20.55 -3.02 15.86
CA PHE A 206 -20.72 -3.87 14.69
C PHE A 206 -21.09 -5.32 15.02
N GLY A 207 -20.97 -5.78 16.26
CA GLY A 207 -21.20 -7.18 16.63
C GLY A 207 -22.63 -7.68 16.39
N THR A 208 -23.61 -6.78 16.43
CA THR A 208 -25.04 -7.09 16.18
C THR A 208 -25.54 -6.63 14.81
N VAL A 209 -24.64 -6.20 13.92
CA VAL A 209 -25.02 -5.81 12.55
C VAL A 209 -25.63 -7.01 11.83
N ALA A 210 -26.79 -6.79 11.22
CA ALA A 210 -27.51 -7.84 10.51
C ALA A 210 -26.80 -8.19 9.21
N ALA A 211 -26.88 -9.46 8.78
CA ALA A 211 -26.21 -9.93 7.56
C ALA A 211 -26.71 -9.25 6.26
N ASN A 212 -27.84 -8.53 6.31
CA ASN A 212 -28.42 -7.79 5.20
C ASN A 212 -28.27 -6.26 5.36
N GLU A 213 -27.40 -5.79 6.26
CA GLU A 213 -27.07 -4.38 6.39
C GLU A 213 -26.50 -3.85 5.07
N ARG A 214 -26.95 -2.65 4.68
CA ARG A 214 -26.57 -2.01 3.40
C ARG A 214 -25.41 -1.05 3.56
N GLN A 215 -25.12 -0.58 4.76
CA GLN A 215 -23.98 0.29 5.02
C GLN A 215 -22.68 -0.51 4.96
N ALA A 216 -21.88 -0.26 3.91
CA ALA A 216 -20.73 -1.07 3.55
C ALA A 216 -19.70 -1.22 4.68
N PHE A 217 -19.32 -0.13 5.37
CA PHE A 217 -18.34 -0.20 6.46
C PHE A 217 -18.77 -1.14 7.59
N ALA A 218 -20.02 -1.05 8.05
CA ALA A 218 -20.54 -1.95 9.08
C ALA A 218 -20.53 -3.41 8.63
N GLN A 219 -20.90 -3.69 7.38
CA GLN A 219 -20.87 -5.06 6.85
C GLN A 219 -19.44 -5.60 6.79
N THR A 220 -18.48 -4.81 6.29
CA THR A 220 -17.06 -5.18 6.26
C THR A 220 -16.53 -5.46 7.67
N MET A 221 -16.84 -4.61 8.66
CA MET A 221 -16.43 -4.83 10.05
C MET A 221 -17.11 -6.03 10.69
N LYS A 222 -18.37 -6.32 10.32
CA LYS A 222 -19.06 -7.55 10.75
C LYS A 222 -18.34 -8.79 10.25
N HIS A 223 -17.98 -8.83 8.96
CA HIS A 223 -17.19 -9.93 8.40
C HIS A 223 -15.84 -10.08 9.11
N ALA A 224 -15.20 -8.96 9.47
CA ALA A 224 -13.96 -8.99 10.22
C ALA A 224 -14.12 -9.60 11.62
N LEU A 225 -15.16 -9.19 12.37
CA LEU A 225 -15.45 -9.70 13.71
C LEU A 225 -15.85 -11.19 13.70
N ASP A 226 -16.56 -11.63 12.66
CA ASP A 226 -17.01 -13.02 12.50
C ASP A 226 -15.91 -13.96 11.99
N ASN A 227 -14.78 -13.42 11.53
CA ASN A 227 -13.67 -14.21 11.04
C ASN A 227 -12.79 -14.65 12.22
N PRO A 228 -12.76 -15.96 12.57
CA PRO A 228 -12.00 -16.46 13.72
C PRO A 228 -10.49 -16.30 13.55
N ASN A 229 -10.02 -16.02 12.34
CA ASN A 229 -8.62 -15.78 12.04
C ASN A 229 -8.22 -14.31 12.16
N ILE A 230 -9.11 -13.42 12.64
CA ILE A 230 -8.78 -12.02 12.98
C ILE A 230 -8.68 -11.87 14.50
N GLY A 231 -7.47 -11.52 14.97
CA GLY A 231 -7.09 -11.58 16.38
C GLY A 231 -7.60 -10.41 17.21
N ASP A 232 -7.31 -9.17 16.82
CA ASP A 232 -7.69 -7.98 17.58
C ASP A 232 -8.08 -6.79 16.69
N PHE A 233 -8.67 -5.76 17.30
CA PHE A 233 -8.93 -4.45 16.68
C PHE A 233 -8.44 -3.34 17.59
N ALA A 234 -7.76 -2.35 17.02
CA ALA A 234 -7.25 -1.23 17.79
C ALA A 234 -7.22 0.07 17.00
N MET A 235 -7.36 1.20 17.68
CA MET A 235 -7.00 2.49 17.10
C MET A 235 -5.47 2.56 16.93
N LEU A 236 -5.01 3.05 15.79
CA LEU A 236 -3.62 3.38 15.53
C LEU A 236 -3.51 4.90 15.34
N SER A 237 -2.60 5.54 16.08
CA SER A 237 -2.43 7.01 16.04
C SER A 237 -1.10 7.42 16.65
N ALA A 238 -0.77 8.71 16.64
CA ALA A 238 0.41 9.23 17.33
C ALA A 238 0.45 8.89 18.84
N ARG A 239 -0.70 8.56 19.47
CA ARG A 239 -0.84 8.22 20.90
C ARG A 239 -1.24 6.76 21.16
N HIS A 240 -1.59 6.00 20.11
CA HIS A 240 -2.08 4.62 20.21
C HIS A 240 -1.21 3.69 19.36
N GLY A 241 -0.78 2.57 19.94
CA GLY A 241 0.27 1.72 19.41
C GLY A 241 1.39 1.53 20.43
N THR A 242 2.58 1.12 20.00
CA THR A 242 3.74 1.09 20.89
C THR A 242 4.25 2.52 21.09
N GLN A 243 4.40 2.97 22.34
CA GLN A 243 4.91 4.29 22.68
C GLN A 243 6.38 4.18 23.13
N GLU A 244 7.29 4.88 22.45
CA GLU A 244 8.73 4.89 22.75
C GLU A 244 9.30 6.28 22.43
N ASP A 245 10.06 6.86 23.36
CA ASP A 245 10.69 8.18 23.22
C ASP A 245 9.75 9.31 22.79
N GLY A 246 8.51 9.30 23.30
CA GLY A 246 7.47 10.28 22.97
C GLY A 246 6.91 10.14 21.56
N ARG A 247 7.05 8.96 20.95
CA ARG A 247 6.61 8.65 19.58
C ARG A 247 5.70 7.43 19.58
N GLY A 248 4.68 7.47 18.73
CA GLY A 248 3.86 6.31 18.42
C GLY A 248 4.46 5.46 17.29
N TRP A 249 4.39 4.15 17.45
CA TRP A 249 4.90 3.16 16.50
C TRP A 249 3.84 2.09 16.24
N LEU A 250 3.82 1.55 15.02
CA LEU A 250 3.02 0.38 14.71
C LEU A 250 3.49 -0.76 15.64
N PRO A 251 2.60 -1.42 16.41
CA PRO A 251 3.03 -2.43 17.36
C PRO A 251 3.89 -3.52 16.73
N GLY A 252 5.04 -3.78 17.35
CA GLY A 252 6.06 -4.72 16.84
C GLY A 252 7.06 -4.12 15.86
N PHE A 253 6.93 -2.84 15.49
CA PHE A 253 7.83 -2.12 14.58
C PHE A 253 8.43 -0.86 15.22
N ALA A 254 8.48 -0.80 16.55
CA ALA A 254 9.23 0.22 17.26
C ALA A 254 10.74 -0.07 17.23
N PRO A 255 11.63 0.93 17.43
CA PRO A 255 13.07 0.71 17.46
C PRO A 255 13.49 -0.35 18.49
N SER A 256 12.84 -0.40 19.65
CA SER A 256 13.05 -1.43 20.68
C SER A 256 12.78 -2.87 20.21
N ASN A 257 12.05 -3.07 19.11
CA ASN A 257 11.85 -4.40 18.51
C ASN A 257 13.06 -4.88 17.71
N GLN A 258 14.09 -4.04 17.48
CA GLN A 258 15.38 -4.41 16.89
C GLN A 258 15.31 -5.09 15.51
N ARG A 259 14.29 -4.77 14.69
CA ARG A 259 14.11 -5.35 13.34
C ARG A 259 15.07 -4.79 12.28
N GLY A 260 15.90 -3.81 12.62
CA GLY A 260 16.70 -3.06 11.66
C GLY A 260 15.91 -2.01 10.84
N PHE A 261 14.58 -2.02 10.95
CA PHE A 261 13.68 -0.99 10.44
C PHE A 261 12.57 -0.70 11.46
N SER A 262 11.86 0.41 11.26
CA SER A 262 10.77 0.84 12.15
C SER A 262 9.64 1.50 11.37
N ILE A 263 8.42 1.44 11.89
CA ILE A 263 7.24 2.09 11.30
C ILE A 263 6.59 2.98 12.37
N GLU A 264 6.77 4.27 12.17
CA GLU A 264 6.26 5.31 13.04
C GLU A 264 4.83 5.71 12.65
N VAL A 265 4.00 6.06 13.63
CA VAL A 265 2.66 6.60 13.40
C VAL A 265 2.66 8.10 13.68
N LEU A 266 2.46 8.88 12.62
CA LEU A 266 2.42 10.34 12.62
C LEU A 266 1.00 10.91 12.74
N GLY A 267 -0.01 10.10 12.46
CA GLY A 267 -1.38 10.55 12.39
C GLY A 267 -2.35 9.37 12.54
N PRO A 268 -3.59 9.61 12.99
CA PRO A 268 -4.09 10.89 13.49
C PRO A 268 -3.40 11.32 14.81
N VAL A 269 -3.64 12.56 15.23
CA VAL A 269 -3.11 13.13 16.48
C VAL A 269 -4.28 13.38 17.44
N PRO A 270 -4.55 12.47 18.40
CA PRO A 270 -5.60 12.67 19.38
C PRO A 270 -5.27 13.80 20.35
N GLU A 271 -6.29 14.57 20.71
CA GLU A 271 -6.21 15.67 21.67
C GLU A 271 -7.08 15.32 22.89
N PRO A 272 -6.52 14.86 24.01
CA PRO A 272 -7.31 14.49 25.19
C PRO A 272 -8.19 15.64 25.69
N ASP A 273 -9.38 15.33 26.17
CA ASP A 273 -10.18 16.28 26.96
C ASP A 273 -9.66 16.42 28.40
N ALA A 274 -10.34 17.23 29.22
CA ALA A 274 -9.96 17.45 30.62
C ALA A 274 -10.02 16.17 31.49
N ALA A 275 -10.78 15.16 31.08
CA ALA A 275 -10.85 13.85 31.73
C ALA A 275 -9.83 12.85 31.16
N GLY A 276 -9.01 13.27 30.20
CA GLY A 276 -8.03 12.42 29.52
C GLY A 276 -8.63 11.54 28.44
N LYS A 277 -9.90 11.75 28.03
CA LYS A 277 -10.52 11.01 26.94
C LYS A 277 -10.04 11.56 25.60
N ASP A 278 -9.44 10.70 24.79
CA ASP A 278 -8.97 11.07 23.46
C ASP A 278 -10.14 11.42 22.52
N ARG A 279 -9.94 12.48 21.73
CA ARG A 279 -10.88 13.01 20.74
C ARG A 279 -10.10 13.57 19.56
N LEU A 280 -10.73 13.61 18.38
CA LEU A 280 -10.10 14.08 17.14
C LEU A 280 -10.69 15.41 16.70
N ARG A 281 -9.85 16.39 16.34
CA ARG A 281 -10.32 17.73 15.94
C ARG A 281 -11.20 17.67 14.70
N VAL A 282 -12.29 18.43 14.66
CA VAL A 282 -13.04 18.65 13.41
C VAL A 282 -12.22 19.59 12.53
N LEU A 283 -11.62 19.05 11.48
CA LEU A 283 -10.70 19.78 10.59
C LEU A 283 -11.44 20.53 9.48
N GLY A 284 -12.67 20.12 9.17
CA GLY A 284 -13.47 20.73 8.12
C GLY A 284 -14.91 20.22 8.13
N ASP A 285 -15.45 19.97 6.95
CA ASP A 285 -16.69 19.21 6.82
C ASP A 285 -16.49 17.72 7.19
N TYR A 286 -17.54 16.93 6.97
CA TYR A 286 -17.55 15.50 7.26
C TYR A 286 -16.44 14.74 6.52
N GLY A 287 -16.33 14.94 5.20
CA GLY A 287 -15.32 14.27 4.38
C GLY A 287 -13.93 14.80 4.70
N GLU A 288 -13.75 16.12 4.74
CA GLU A 288 -12.45 16.71 5.08
C GLU A 288 -11.91 16.26 6.45
N THR A 289 -12.79 16.02 7.43
CA THR A 289 -12.39 15.50 8.74
C THR A 289 -12.09 14.00 8.70
N LYS A 290 -12.85 13.23 7.92
CA LYS A 290 -12.65 11.79 7.75
C LYS A 290 -11.30 11.49 7.11
N ASN A 291 -11.04 12.08 5.95
CA ASN A 291 -9.76 12.04 5.22
C ASN A 291 -8.63 12.68 6.04
N GLY A 292 -8.93 13.79 6.72
CA GLY A 292 -7.91 14.54 7.46
C GLY A 292 -7.33 13.81 8.69
N HIS A 293 -7.97 12.74 9.14
CA HIS A 293 -7.49 11.89 10.22
C HIS A 293 -7.04 10.52 9.73
N SER A 294 -6.64 10.38 8.46
CA SER A 294 -6.00 9.14 8.00
C SER A 294 -4.87 8.70 8.94
N VAL A 295 -4.69 7.39 9.10
CA VAL A 295 -3.47 6.86 9.71
C VAL A 295 -2.28 7.24 8.81
N ILE A 296 -1.33 7.99 9.37
CA ILE A 296 -0.13 8.43 8.64
C ILE A 296 1.06 7.64 9.17
N LEU A 297 1.76 6.94 8.27
CA LEU A 297 2.88 6.09 8.62
C LEU A 297 4.18 6.61 8.04
N ARG A 298 5.27 6.51 8.79
CA ARG A 298 6.62 6.75 8.28
C ARG A 298 7.49 5.53 8.53
N LEU A 299 7.83 4.83 7.46
CA LEU A 299 8.81 3.75 7.51
C LEU A 299 10.22 4.33 7.52
N HIS A 300 11.11 3.75 8.31
CA HIS A 300 12.53 4.04 8.33
C HIS A 300 13.32 2.75 8.29
N TYR A 301 14.11 2.53 7.23
CA TYR A 301 14.99 1.38 7.09
C TYR A 301 16.36 1.82 6.57
N GLY A 302 17.38 1.62 7.40
CA GLY A 302 18.73 2.13 7.14
C GLY A 302 18.67 3.62 6.87
N ASP A 303 19.02 4.00 5.66
CA ASP A 303 19.10 5.39 5.25
C ASP A 303 17.78 5.97 4.70
N PHE A 304 16.83 5.11 4.31
CA PHE A 304 15.63 5.53 3.60
C PHE A 304 14.42 5.71 4.51
N LYS A 305 13.63 6.74 4.20
CA LYS A 305 12.34 7.04 4.84
C LYS A 305 11.23 7.08 3.80
N ILE A 306 10.10 6.46 4.12
CA ILE A 306 8.94 6.39 3.23
C ILE A 306 7.71 6.86 4.00
N LEU A 307 7.01 7.87 3.46
CA LEU A 307 5.77 8.39 4.03
C LEU A 307 4.56 7.77 3.33
N PHE A 308 3.59 7.32 4.12
CA PHE A 308 2.25 6.94 3.68
C PHE A 308 1.27 8.04 4.09
N GLY A 309 0.87 8.87 3.13
CA GLY A 309 0.13 10.10 3.37
C GLY A 309 -1.38 9.97 3.57
N GLY A 310 -1.96 8.77 3.36
CA GLY A 310 -3.41 8.57 3.34
C GLY A 310 -4.11 9.64 2.51
N ASP A 311 -5.19 10.21 3.02
CA ASP A 311 -5.97 11.24 2.33
C ASP A 311 -5.88 12.63 2.97
N LEU A 312 -4.72 12.94 3.55
CA LEU A 312 -4.51 14.29 4.07
C LEU A 312 -4.87 15.35 3.03
N ASN A 313 -5.77 16.24 3.42
CA ASN A 313 -6.12 17.43 2.67
C ASN A 313 -5.42 18.65 3.30
N GLU A 314 -5.49 19.79 2.61
CA GLU A 314 -4.87 21.05 3.04
C GLU A 314 -5.10 21.39 4.52
N LYS A 315 -6.30 21.17 5.07
CA LYS A 315 -6.59 21.51 6.48
C LYS A 315 -5.87 20.56 7.44
N ALA A 316 -5.80 19.28 7.09
CA ALA A 316 -5.10 18.26 7.85
C ALA A 316 -3.58 18.44 7.79
N GLU A 317 -3.03 18.74 6.62
CA GLU A 317 -1.61 19.05 6.45
C GLU A 317 -1.21 20.28 7.28
N LYS A 318 -1.98 21.36 7.20
CA LYS A 318 -1.76 22.56 8.02
C LYS A 318 -1.81 22.24 9.51
N TYR A 319 -2.75 21.39 9.93
CA TYR A 319 -2.85 20.93 11.32
C TYR A 319 -1.62 20.14 11.76
N LEU A 320 -1.16 19.16 10.98
CA LEU A 320 0.03 18.36 11.29
C LEU A 320 1.31 19.21 11.28
N LEU A 321 1.45 20.15 10.35
CA LEU A 321 2.56 21.10 10.31
C LEU A 321 2.59 21.98 11.56
N CYS A 322 1.42 22.47 12.01
CA CYS A 322 1.32 23.22 13.26
C CYS A 322 1.69 22.34 14.46
N HIS A 323 1.16 21.12 14.52
CA HIS A 323 1.43 20.18 15.60
C HIS A 323 2.93 19.86 15.72
N TYR A 324 3.55 19.43 14.63
CA TYR A 324 4.98 19.06 14.63
C TYR A 324 5.92 20.27 14.58
N GLY A 325 5.48 21.42 14.07
CA GLY A 325 6.18 22.69 14.17
C GLY A 325 6.08 23.33 15.56
N GLY A 326 5.13 22.88 16.40
CA GLY A 326 4.85 23.48 17.71
C GLY A 326 4.23 24.88 17.61
N GLU A 327 3.43 25.11 16.58
CA GLU A 327 2.67 26.33 16.37
C GLU A 327 1.20 26.12 16.73
N ALA A 328 0.58 27.12 17.37
CA ALA A 328 -0.85 27.04 17.71
C ALA A 328 -1.76 27.26 16.49
N LYS A 329 -1.26 27.99 15.47
CA LYS A 329 -1.97 28.34 14.25
C LYS A 329 -1.01 28.39 13.08
N PHE A 330 -1.51 28.10 11.89
CA PHE A 330 -0.71 28.12 10.67
C PHE A 330 -0.19 29.55 10.41
N PRO A 331 1.13 29.79 10.43
CA PRO A 331 1.68 31.12 10.23
C PRO A 331 1.45 31.64 8.81
N LYS A 332 1.53 32.96 8.63
CA LYS A 332 1.42 33.58 7.31
C LYS A 332 2.59 33.12 6.43
N ILE A 333 2.28 32.65 5.22
CA ILE A 333 3.26 32.19 4.23
C ILE A 333 4.31 33.29 3.97
N GLY A 334 5.58 32.89 3.90
CA GLY A 334 6.72 33.79 3.65
C GLY A 334 7.21 34.57 4.88
N THR A 335 6.72 34.24 6.09
CA THR A 335 7.26 34.80 7.34
C THR A 335 8.30 33.87 7.95
N LEU A 336 9.17 34.40 8.83
CA LEU A 336 10.13 33.59 9.58
C LEU A 336 9.45 32.50 10.43
N ALA A 337 8.25 32.78 10.96
CA ALA A 337 7.49 31.77 11.71
C ALA A 337 7.02 30.62 10.81
N TYR A 338 6.62 30.91 9.57
CA TYR A 338 6.26 29.88 8.59
C TYR A 338 7.45 28.98 8.24
N GLU A 339 8.62 29.58 7.98
CA GLU A 339 9.86 28.84 7.70
C GLU A 339 10.30 28.00 8.92
N ALA A 340 10.25 28.58 10.13
CA ALA A 340 10.58 27.87 11.36
C ALA A 340 9.65 26.69 11.65
N MET A 341 8.34 26.85 11.41
CA MET A 341 7.37 25.77 11.54
C MET A 341 7.70 24.61 10.59
N ILE A 342 7.97 24.91 9.31
CA ILE A 342 8.34 23.88 8.31
C ILE A 342 9.63 23.18 8.73
N ALA A 343 10.67 23.94 9.08
CA ALA A 343 11.96 23.39 9.47
C ALA A 343 11.83 22.44 10.68
N LYS A 344 11.04 22.84 11.69
CA LYS A 344 10.81 22.02 12.88
C LYS A 344 9.92 20.81 12.58
N ALA A 345 8.84 20.96 11.81
CA ALA A 345 7.99 19.85 11.39
C ALA A 345 8.77 18.83 10.54
N SER A 346 9.72 19.30 9.71
CA SER A 346 10.57 18.44 8.88
C SER A 346 11.39 17.43 9.70
N THR A 347 11.77 17.76 10.94
CA THR A 347 12.44 16.79 11.85
C THR A 347 11.62 15.52 12.10
N ARG A 348 10.30 15.61 11.91
CA ARG A 348 9.35 14.49 12.04
C ARG A 348 8.85 13.98 10.70
N LEU A 349 8.65 14.84 9.70
CA LEU A 349 7.97 14.49 8.45
C LEU A 349 8.93 14.11 7.30
N ARG A 350 10.20 14.51 7.37
CA ARG A 350 11.15 14.32 6.26
C ARG A 350 11.23 12.86 5.82
N SER A 351 10.97 12.62 4.54
CA SER A 351 10.91 11.31 3.92
C SER A 351 11.45 11.36 2.48
N ASP A 352 12.11 10.31 2.04
CA ASP A 352 12.77 10.25 0.73
C ASP A 352 11.80 9.87 -0.40
N LEU A 353 10.83 9.02 -0.08
CA LEU A 353 9.72 8.66 -0.95
C LEU A 353 8.39 8.98 -0.25
N MET A 354 7.43 9.51 -1.00
CA MET A 354 6.10 9.83 -0.50
C MET A 354 5.04 9.11 -1.33
N LYS A 355 4.22 8.29 -0.67
CA LYS A 355 2.88 8.00 -1.18
C LYS A 355 2.05 9.27 -1.02
N VAL A 356 1.77 9.89 -2.16
CA VAL A 356 1.06 11.16 -2.28
C VAL A 356 -0.34 11.01 -1.70
N CYS A 357 -0.77 12.08 -1.02
CA CYS A 357 -2.04 12.12 -0.33
C CYS A 357 -3.22 12.14 -1.29
N HIS A 358 -4.34 11.53 -0.87
CA HIS A 358 -5.67 11.70 -1.48
C HIS A 358 -5.67 11.44 -2.98
N HIS A 359 -5.11 10.28 -3.34
CA HIS A 359 -4.97 9.78 -4.71
C HIS A 359 -4.31 10.72 -5.72
N GLY A 360 -3.65 11.79 -5.26
CA GLY A 360 -3.15 12.84 -6.15
C GLY A 360 -4.15 13.98 -6.38
N SER A 361 -4.94 14.34 -5.37
CA SER A 361 -5.68 15.61 -5.32
C SER A 361 -4.76 16.83 -5.27
N GLU A 362 -5.22 17.92 -5.86
CA GLU A 362 -4.59 19.24 -5.81
C GLU A 362 -4.48 19.82 -4.39
N LYS A 363 -5.15 19.22 -3.40
CA LYS A 363 -5.21 19.67 -2.00
C LYS A 363 -3.96 19.38 -1.15
N VAL A 364 -2.82 19.14 -1.81
CA VAL A 364 -1.50 19.01 -1.18
C VAL A 364 -0.79 20.37 -1.19
N THR A 365 -0.35 20.84 -0.03
CA THR A 365 0.25 22.16 0.17
C THR A 365 1.75 22.17 -0.09
N ASP A 366 2.25 23.31 -0.58
CA ASP A 366 3.69 23.57 -0.71
C ASP A 366 4.41 23.39 0.63
N ALA A 367 3.83 23.87 1.73
CA ALA A 367 4.42 23.76 3.07
C ALA A 367 4.65 22.31 3.51
N PHE A 368 3.70 21.42 3.19
CA PHE A 368 3.80 20.01 3.53
C PHE A 368 4.85 19.32 2.66
N LEU A 369 4.87 19.58 1.36
CA LEU A 369 5.91 19.08 0.46
C LEU A 369 7.31 19.58 0.86
N ASP A 370 7.44 20.84 1.26
CA ASP A 370 8.71 21.41 1.74
C ASP A 370 9.16 20.73 3.07
N ALA A 371 8.23 20.36 3.96
CA ALA A 371 8.55 19.67 5.20
C ALA A 371 8.92 18.18 5.00
N VAL A 372 8.20 17.47 4.13
CA VAL A 372 8.47 16.07 3.80
C VAL A 372 9.72 15.95 2.92
N ASN A 373 9.91 16.87 1.98
CA ASN A 373 11.04 16.95 1.04
C ASN A 373 11.34 15.62 0.28
N PRO A 374 10.38 15.03 -0.45
CA PRO A 374 10.57 13.75 -1.14
C PRO A 374 11.39 13.89 -2.43
N ALA A 375 12.17 12.87 -2.78
CA ALA A 375 12.85 12.77 -4.08
C ALA A 375 12.08 11.93 -5.10
N ALA A 376 11.15 11.09 -4.62
CA ALA A 376 10.28 10.27 -5.46
C ALA A 376 8.86 10.22 -4.87
N PHE A 377 7.90 10.06 -5.76
CA PHE A 377 6.47 10.05 -5.43
C PHE A 377 5.82 8.80 -5.99
N VAL A 378 4.91 8.23 -5.20
CA VAL A 378 3.97 7.21 -5.66
C VAL A 378 2.56 7.76 -5.48
N ILE A 379 1.73 7.65 -6.50
CA ILE A 379 0.33 8.07 -6.51
C ILE A 379 -0.49 6.80 -6.73
N SER A 380 -1.28 6.39 -5.74
CA SER A 380 -2.29 5.35 -5.96
C SER A 380 -3.56 6.08 -6.33
N SER A 381 -4.00 5.88 -7.55
CA SER A 381 -5.20 6.45 -8.13
C SER A 381 -5.78 5.45 -9.11
N GLY A 382 -7.03 5.64 -9.48
CA GLY A 382 -7.52 5.04 -10.71
C GLY A 382 -8.83 5.62 -11.20
N ASP A 383 -9.56 4.81 -11.98
CA ASP A 383 -10.66 5.29 -12.81
C ASP A 383 -11.94 5.47 -12.00
N GLU A 384 -12.33 6.71 -11.77
CA GLU A 384 -13.70 7.05 -11.36
C GLU A 384 -14.21 8.26 -12.14
N GLU A 385 -15.32 8.06 -12.87
CA GLU A 385 -15.96 9.13 -13.61
C GLU A 385 -16.36 10.28 -12.67
N GLY A 386 -15.81 11.47 -12.91
CA GLY A 386 -16.07 12.67 -12.11
C GLY A 386 -15.00 12.98 -11.04
N HIS A 387 -14.12 12.03 -10.73
CA HIS A 387 -13.01 12.19 -9.78
C HIS A 387 -11.67 12.04 -10.50
N ILE A 388 -11.28 13.07 -11.26
CA ILE A 388 -10.05 13.05 -12.06
C ILE A 388 -8.85 13.21 -11.13
N HIS A 389 -8.13 12.13 -10.84
CA HIS A 389 -6.82 12.12 -10.19
C HIS A 389 -5.83 11.30 -11.03
N PRO A 390 -4.51 11.50 -10.90
CA PRO A 390 -3.88 12.66 -10.29
C PRO A 390 -4.19 13.97 -11.03
N ARG A 391 -4.27 15.08 -10.30
CA ARG A 391 -4.53 16.40 -10.89
C ARG A 391 -3.28 16.95 -11.59
N PRO A 392 -3.42 17.59 -12.77
CA PRO A 392 -2.26 18.10 -13.51
C PRO A 392 -1.51 19.21 -12.78
N ASP A 393 -2.20 20.06 -12.01
CA ASP A 393 -1.58 21.10 -11.21
C ASP A 393 -0.82 20.53 -9.99
N LEU A 394 -1.32 19.43 -9.40
CA LEU A 394 -0.55 18.66 -8.43
C LEU A 394 0.73 18.11 -9.07
N LEU A 395 0.64 17.45 -10.23
CA LEU A 395 1.83 16.89 -10.91
C LEU A 395 2.91 17.97 -11.12
N GLY A 396 2.50 19.17 -11.55
CA GLY A 396 3.39 20.32 -11.65
C GLY A 396 3.98 20.75 -10.30
N ARG A 397 3.18 20.73 -9.24
CA ARG A 397 3.64 21.03 -7.87
C ARG A 397 4.66 20.00 -7.37
N LEU A 398 4.40 18.70 -7.56
CA LEU A 398 5.31 17.61 -7.21
C LEU A 398 6.63 17.73 -7.98
N GLY A 399 6.58 18.03 -9.28
CA GLY A 399 7.76 18.28 -10.08
C GLY A 399 8.59 19.49 -9.60
N LYS A 400 7.91 20.56 -9.18
CA LYS A 400 8.56 21.79 -8.71
C LYS A 400 9.13 21.69 -7.28
N ARG A 401 8.48 20.91 -6.41
CA ARG A 401 8.79 20.84 -4.98
C ARG A 401 9.49 19.55 -4.57
N GLY A 402 9.51 18.54 -5.44
CA GLY A 402 10.32 17.35 -5.25
C GLY A 402 11.80 17.68 -5.23
N ARG A 403 12.55 16.93 -4.43
CA ARG A 403 13.99 17.05 -4.29
C ARG A 403 14.70 16.48 -5.52
N GLY A 404 15.65 17.25 -6.04
CA GLY A 404 16.47 16.90 -7.21
C GLY A 404 15.95 17.52 -8.51
N ASP A 405 16.73 17.42 -9.58
CA ASP A 405 16.43 18.11 -10.85
C ASP A 405 15.25 17.48 -11.62
N ALA A 406 14.96 16.21 -11.35
CA ALA A 406 13.89 15.45 -12.01
C ALA A 406 13.30 14.42 -11.02
N PRO A 407 12.47 14.87 -10.05
CA PRO A 407 11.82 13.96 -9.12
C PRO A 407 10.91 13.01 -9.88
N VAL A 408 10.97 11.73 -9.52
CA VAL A 408 10.20 10.70 -10.22
C VAL A 408 8.79 10.64 -9.65
N ILE A 409 7.79 10.66 -10.54
CA ILE A 409 6.38 10.49 -10.19
C ILE A 409 5.93 9.16 -10.78
N LEU A 410 5.51 8.25 -9.90
CA LEU A 410 4.92 6.97 -10.26
C LEU A 410 3.45 7.00 -9.91
N SER A 411 2.57 6.52 -10.78
CA SER A 411 1.14 6.45 -10.53
C SER A 411 0.61 5.08 -10.92
N THR A 412 -0.23 4.47 -10.08
CA THR A 412 -0.86 3.19 -10.46
C THR A 412 -1.63 3.33 -11.77
N GLU A 413 -2.27 4.47 -11.95
CA GLU A 413 -3.04 4.84 -13.14
C GLU A 413 -2.20 5.28 -14.33
N LEU A 414 -1.21 6.16 -14.19
CA LEU A 414 -0.42 6.57 -15.36
C LEU A 414 0.44 5.41 -15.91
N GLN A 415 0.73 4.42 -15.07
CA GLN A 415 1.44 3.20 -15.44
C GLN A 415 0.49 2.08 -15.89
N ARG A 416 -0.84 2.27 -15.83
CA ARG A 416 -1.79 1.24 -16.25
C ARG A 416 -2.00 1.27 -17.76
N SER A 417 -2.07 0.08 -18.36
CA SER A 417 -2.62 -0.09 -19.70
C SER A 417 -4.11 -0.27 -19.61
N VAL A 418 -4.87 0.50 -20.37
CA VAL A 418 -6.21 0.07 -20.76
C VAL A 418 -6.11 -0.64 -22.12
N ARG A 419 -6.84 -1.76 -22.25
CA ARG A 419 -7.02 -2.39 -23.56
C ARG A 419 -7.78 -1.37 -24.42
N GLU A 420 -7.21 -0.97 -25.56
CA GLU A 420 -7.87 -0.03 -26.49
C GLU A 420 -9.19 -0.61 -27.02
N ALA A 421 -9.25 -1.94 -27.18
CA ALA A 421 -10.44 -2.68 -27.53
C ALA A 421 -10.46 -4.04 -26.80
N GLU A 422 -11.66 -4.58 -26.61
CA GLU A 422 -11.84 -5.96 -26.14
C GLU A 422 -11.26 -6.96 -27.14
N ASP A 423 -10.85 -8.14 -26.65
CA ASP A 423 -10.34 -9.21 -27.53
C ASP A 423 -11.48 -9.73 -28.41
N GLU A 424 -11.62 -9.17 -29.62
CA GLU A 424 -12.67 -9.54 -30.58
C GLU A 424 -12.69 -11.05 -30.86
N LYS A 425 -11.52 -11.70 -30.85
CA LYS A 425 -11.46 -13.15 -31.09
C LYS A 425 -12.04 -13.91 -29.90
N LEU A 426 -11.71 -13.49 -28.68
CA LEU A 426 -12.30 -14.07 -27.48
C LEU A 426 -13.82 -13.85 -27.46
N VAL A 427 -14.30 -12.63 -27.77
CA VAL A 427 -15.73 -12.31 -27.89
C VAL A 427 -16.43 -13.20 -28.92
N GLN A 428 -15.87 -13.32 -30.12
CA GLN A 428 -16.43 -14.20 -31.17
C GLN A 428 -16.44 -15.67 -30.75
N SER A 429 -15.38 -16.12 -30.06
CA SER A 429 -15.30 -17.48 -29.55
C SER A 429 -16.34 -17.76 -28.47
N LEU A 430 -16.60 -16.78 -27.60
CA LEU A 430 -17.64 -16.81 -26.57
C LEU A 430 -19.03 -16.87 -27.19
N GLN A 431 -19.32 -16.01 -28.17
CA GLN A 431 -20.59 -16.03 -28.91
C GLN A 431 -20.84 -17.42 -29.53
N THR A 432 -19.82 -17.98 -30.20
CA THR A 432 -19.91 -19.31 -30.80
C THR A 432 -20.14 -20.40 -29.75
N ALA A 433 -19.44 -20.32 -28.61
CA ALA A 433 -19.58 -21.29 -27.52
C ALA A 433 -20.97 -21.24 -26.89
N VAL A 434 -21.54 -20.05 -26.70
CA VAL A 434 -22.91 -19.84 -26.19
C VAL A 434 -23.95 -20.45 -27.13
N LEU A 435 -23.82 -20.23 -28.44
CA LEU A 435 -24.71 -20.84 -29.44
C LEU A 435 -24.62 -22.38 -29.40
N LYS A 436 -23.42 -22.95 -29.31
CA LYS A 436 -23.24 -24.40 -29.17
C LYS A 436 -23.85 -24.95 -27.88
N LEU A 437 -23.74 -24.21 -26.77
CA LEU A 437 -24.32 -24.60 -25.49
C LEU A 437 -25.85 -24.61 -25.54
N HIS A 438 -26.46 -23.69 -26.30
CA HIS A 438 -27.90 -23.66 -26.55
C HIS A 438 -28.37 -24.92 -27.30
N ASP A 439 -27.66 -25.28 -28.37
CA ASP A 439 -28.00 -26.45 -29.19
C ASP A 439 -27.76 -27.78 -28.45
N LYS A 440 -26.71 -27.83 -27.61
CA LYS A 440 -26.34 -29.03 -26.85
C LYS A 440 -25.76 -28.66 -25.49
N PRO A 441 -26.55 -28.82 -24.39
CA PRO A 441 -26.07 -28.58 -23.04
C PRO A 441 -24.82 -29.42 -22.71
N ASP A 442 -23.75 -28.74 -22.31
CA ASP A 442 -22.46 -29.33 -21.94
C ASP A 442 -21.87 -28.57 -20.75
N LYS A 443 -21.65 -29.28 -19.64
CA LYS A 443 -21.15 -28.69 -18.40
C LYS A 443 -19.75 -28.12 -18.55
N THR A 444 -18.85 -28.83 -19.23
CA THR A 444 -17.46 -28.39 -19.45
C THR A 444 -17.41 -27.15 -20.33
N LEU A 445 -18.25 -27.11 -21.37
CA LEU A 445 -18.36 -25.94 -22.24
C LEU A 445 -18.95 -24.73 -21.49
N ARG A 446 -19.98 -24.94 -20.68
CA ARG A 446 -20.56 -23.89 -19.82
C ARG A 446 -19.53 -23.32 -18.85
N ASP A 447 -18.79 -24.19 -18.16
CA ASP A 447 -17.79 -23.76 -17.18
C ASP A 447 -16.62 -23.02 -17.88
N LYS A 448 -16.24 -23.43 -19.10
CA LYS A 448 -15.30 -22.69 -19.97
C LYS A 448 -15.85 -21.31 -20.36
N ILE A 449 -17.11 -21.21 -20.81
CA ILE A 449 -17.74 -19.93 -21.17
C ILE A 449 -17.73 -18.98 -19.98
N ILE A 450 -18.11 -19.46 -18.79
CA ILE A 450 -18.09 -18.65 -17.57
C ILE A 450 -16.67 -18.15 -17.31
N ASN A 451 -15.64 -19.01 -17.40
CA ASN A 451 -14.26 -18.61 -17.20
C ASN A 451 -13.75 -17.62 -18.26
N ASP A 452 -14.15 -17.79 -19.52
CA ASP A 452 -13.79 -16.88 -20.62
C ASP A 452 -14.47 -15.52 -20.47
N ILE A 453 -15.73 -15.46 -19.98
CA ILE A 453 -16.42 -14.22 -19.62
C ILE A 453 -15.68 -13.51 -18.49
N TRP A 454 -15.28 -14.23 -17.44
CA TRP A 454 -14.45 -13.67 -16.38
C TRP A 454 -13.11 -13.16 -16.91
N THR A 455 -12.50 -13.87 -17.86
CA THR A 455 -11.24 -13.44 -18.49
C THR A 455 -11.41 -12.17 -19.32
N LEU A 456 -12.53 -12.05 -20.03
CA LEU A 456 -12.89 -10.84 -20.77
C LEU A 456 -13.08 -9.66 -19.81
N GLY A 457 -13.86 -9.88 -18.74
CA GLY A 457 -14.16 -8.88 -17.70
C GLY A 457 -13.02 -8.59 -16.74
N ARG A 458 -11.89 -9.30 -16.80
CA ARG A 458 -10.71 -8.98 -15.99
C ARG A 458 -10.16 -7.62 -16.40
N SER A 459 -10.18 -6.70 -15.46
CA SER A 459 -9.52 -5.41 -15.60
C SER A 459 -8.00 -5.64 -15.77
N ASN A 460 -7.38 -4.93 -16.71
CA ASN A 460 -5.91 -4.93 -16.86
C ASN A 460 -5.18 -4.40 -15.61
N VAL A 461 -5.93 -3.70 -14.77
CA VAL A 461 -5.60 -3.10 -13.48
C VAL A 461 -4.94 -4.10 -12.53
N THR A 462 -5.28 -5.39 -12.63
CA THR A 462 -4.66 -6.45 -11.79
C THR A 462 -3.24 -6.85 -12.22
N VAL A 463 -2.76 -6.41 -13.40
CA VAL A 463 -1.50 -6.88 -14.00
C VAL A 463 -0.52 -5.75 -14.29
N TYR A 464 -1.02 -4.59 -14.74
CA TYR A 464 -0.26 -3.41 -15.12
C TYR A 464 -0.62 -2.24 -14.19
N GLY A 465 0.24 -1.24 -14.04
CA GLY A 465 0.04 -0.14 -13.07
C GLY A 465 0.68 -0.34 -11.68
N THR A 466 0.74 -1.58 -11.18
CA THR A 466 1.34 -1.86 -9.86
C THR A 466 2.78 -1.36 -9.75
N VAL A 467 3.07 -0.61 -8.68
CA VAL A 467 4.40 -0.05 -8.39
C VAL A 467 5.04 -0.81 -7.22
N TYR A 468 6.23 -1.35 -7.47
CA TYR A 468 7.05 -2.04 -6.49
C TYR A 468 8.15 -1.13 -6.00
N VAL A 469 8.22 -0.87 -4.69
CA VAL A 469 9.36 -0.20 -4.05
C VAL A 469 10.09 -1.24 -3.21
N LYS A 470 11.38 -1.43 -3.44
CA LYS A 470 12.19 -2.41 -2.70
C LYS A 470 13.46 -1.78 -2.17
N THR A 471 13.85 -2.15 -0.94
CA THR A 471 15.07 -1.62 -0.32
C THR A 471 15.67 -2.57 0.70
N ASN A 472 17.00 -2.53 0.85
CA ASN A 472 17.74 -3.16 1.94
C ASN A 472 18.34 -2.12 2.92
N GLY A 473 17.81 -0.89 2.90
CA GLY A 473 18.30 0.22 3.72
C GLY A 473 19.54 0.94 3.19
N LYS A 474 20.19 0.45 2.10
CA LYS A 474 21.32 1.12 1.43
C LYS A 474 21.07 1.45 -0.05
N ARG A 475 20.30 0.59 -0.73
CA ARG A 475 19.82 0.82 -2.10
C ARG A 475 18.30 0.77 -2.11
N LEU A 476 17.70 1.54 -3.01
CA LEU A 476 16.26 1.54 -3.25
C LEU A 476 16.00 1.41 -4.73
N ILE A 477 15.07 0.55 -5.12
CA ILE A 477 14.52 0.56 -6.47
C ILE A 477 13.03 0.85 -6.42
N ALA A 478 12.54 1.52 -7.45
CA ALA A 478 11.13 1.54 -7.80
C ALA A 478 10.95 0.86 -9.16
N ALA A 479 9.96 0.01 -9.31
CA ALA A 479 9.75 -0.77 -10.52
C ALA A 479 8.27 -0.94 -10.85
N PHE A 480 7.96 -1.08 -12.13
CA PHE A 480 6.63 -1.45 -12.62
C PHE A 480 6.78 -2.31 -13.87
N ARG A 481 5.72 -3.05 -14.21
CA ARG A 481 5.73 -3.94 -15.38
C ARG A 481 5.56 -3.16 -16.67
N ILE A 482 6.31 -3.54 -17.70
CA ILE A 482 6.17 -3.02 -19.05
C ILE A 482 5.16 -3.89 -19.81
N GLU A 483 4.35 -3.26 -20.64
CA GLU A 483 3.25 -3.85 -21.40
C GLU A 483 3.71 -4.47 -22.72
N THR A 484 4.81 -5.21 -22.70
CA THR A 484 5.34 -5.89 -23.91
C THR A 484 4.77 -7.30 -24.10
N GLY A 485 4.16 -7.87 -23.05
CA GLY A 485 3.88 -9.31 -22.97
C GLY A 485 5.13 -10.19 -22.95
N SER A 486 6.33 -9.58 -22.92
CA SER A 486 7.60 -10.28 -22.95
C SER A 486 7.94 -10.85 -21.58
N GLU A 487 8.27 -12.14 -21.54
CA GLU A 487 8.80 -12.76 -20.34
C GLU A 487 10.23 -12.28 -20.04
N ILE A 488 10.97 -11.76 -21.04
CA ILE A 488 12.38 -11.33 -20.91
C ILE A 488 12.57 -9.81 -20.93
N GLU A 489 11.50 -9.03 -21.13
CA GLU A 489 11.53 -7.57 -21.06
C GLU A 489 10.29 -7.07 -20.32
N LYS A 490 10.24 -7.45 -19.04
CA LYS A 490 9.07 -7.34 -18.18
C LYS A 490 9.08 -6.10 -17.29
N TRP A 491 10.25 -5.57 -16.93
CA TRP A 491 10.38 -4.56 -15.88
C TRP A 491 11.02 -3.26 -16.35
N PHE A 492 10.38 -2.15 -15.99
CA PHE A 492 10.99 -0.83 -15.95
C PHE A 492 11.44 -0.57 -14.51
N THR A 493 12.65 -0.05 -14.31
CA THR A 493 13.26 0.13 -12.98
C THR A 493 13.94 1.49 -12.87
N PHE A 494 13.67 2.18 -11.77
CA PHE A 494 14.45 3.32 -11.29
C PHE A 494 15.30 2.87 -10.12
N GLU A 495 16.59 3.20 -10.13
CA GLU A 495 17.48 2.93 -9.00
C GLU A 495 17.86 4.23 -8.30
N TYR A 496 17.91 4.17 -6.98
CA TYR A 496 18.32 5.27 -6.13
C TYR A 496 19.40 4.83 -5.14
N ALA A 497 20.25 5.80 -4.81
CA ALA A 497 21.24 5.71 -3.75
C ALA A 497 21.33 7.05 -3.02
N LEU A 498 21.99 7.07 -1.87
CA LEU A 498 22.31 8.33 -1.22
C LEU A 498 23.55 8.97 -1.82
N ASN A 499 23.51 10.28 -2.01
CA ASN A 499 24.70 11.08 -2.26
C ASN A 499 25.51 11.32 -0.96
N ALA A 500 26.65 12.00 -1.06
CA ALA A 500 27.51 12.30 0.10
C ALA A 500 26.83 13.18 1.18
N ALA A 501 25.77 13.90 0.82
CA ALA A 501 24.95 14.69 1.75
C ALA A 501 23.82 13.88 2.41
N GLY A 502 23.74 12.57 2.12
CA GLY A 502 22.71 11.69 2.65
C GLY A 502 21.34 11.88 1.97
N GLU A 503 21.32 12.37 0.73
CA GLU A 503 20.09 12.62 -0.02
C GLU A 503 19.87 11.58 -1.11
N LEU A 504 18.62 11.15 -1.26
CA LEU A 504 18.24 10.21 -2.31
C LEU A 504 18.43 10.85 -3.68
N ILE A 505 19.32 10.28 -4.48
CA ILE A 505 19.54 10.64 -5.87
C ILE A 505 19.25 9.44 -6.77
N ARG A 506 18.70 9.72 -7.95
CA ARG A 506 18.54 8.70 -8.98
C ARG A 506 19.90 8.37 -9.58
N VAL A 507 20.23 7.08 -9.63
CA VAL A 507 21.51 6.57 -10.16
C VAL A 507 21.38 6.23 -11.64
N GLU A 508 20.25 5.64 -12.04
CA GLU A 508 19.94 5.22 -13.42
C GLU A 508 18.45 5.35 -13.76
#